data_AF-A0A8C2AI24-F1
#
_entry.id   AF-A0A8C2AI24-F1
#
_cell.length_a   1.000
_cell.length_b   1.000
_cell.length_c   1.000
_cell.angle_alpha   90.00
_cell.angle_beta   90.00
_cell.angle_gamma   90.00
#
_symmetry.space_group_name_H-M   'P 1'
#
loop_
_entity.id
_entity.type
_entity.pdbx_description
1 polymer ?
#
loop_
_entity_poly.entity_id
_entity_poly.type
_entity_poly.pdbx_seq_one_letter_code
_entity_poly.pdbx_strand_id
1 'polypeptide(L)'
;MQGEGLCPQCPTEDDMREGDLGDGMGARSRGHHDHLPQMKSKGNNGPFSWTSCKAMYAVFREELEAERAAWWEKRQSESSSEDTSEGLQRRLQEVTEEVELLRTELEVTHRHLEGKHEALRILQGQAILDKATCHTKILLQKSEERNKALEKEVNALQWEITFNQVQFKNVENSWSLKYERVLAENEALKKALEEKMREHQEQRTENASLSQKCLELLSMLSAKERRDYQRTQPPCSLRTDGSALELAVYGACQCNFNGGEPCSCARSAYASRKQVLQLKQELEEQQKRKEEAYVMMDAFRIAFEQQLRRVGENVLRQAETDKHQPHYQRHERGKLCLGQMLSCPYNKPYQWKADLYDG
;
A
#
# COMPACT_ATOMS: atom_id res chain seq x y z
N MET A 1 22.63 39.49 35.99
CA MET A 1 22.50 38.63 37.18
C MET A 1 22.25 37.23 36.64
N GLN A 2 23.30 36.56 36.16
CA GLN A 2 24.03 35.47 36.86
C GLN A 2 23.09 34.25 37.04
N GLY A 3 23.38 33.05 36.54
CA GLY A 3 24.70 32.45 36.47
C GLY A 3 24.92 31.52 35.28
N GLU A 4 26.19 31.48 34.94
CA GLU A 4 26.88 30.65 33.98
C GLU A 4 26.99 29.22 34.55
N GLY A 5 26.61 28.22 33.77
CA GLY A 5 26.93 26.81 34.02
C GLY A 5 28.00 26.37 33.05
N LEU A 6 29.26 26.44 33.48
CA LEU A 6 30.45 26.04 32.72
C LEU A 6 30.40 24.55 32.36
N CYS A 7 30.45 24.29 31.05
CA CYS A 7 30.63 22.98 30.44
C CYS A 7 32.15 22.68 30.37
N PRO A 8 32.65 21.54 30.89
CA PRO A 8 34.01 21.12 30.60
C PRO A 8 34.05 20.56 29.17
N GLN A 9 34.68 21.30 28.27
CA GLN A 9 35.11 20.79 26.97
C GLN A 9 36.10 19.63 27.21
N CYS A 10 35.79 18.46 26.67
CA CYS A 10 36.79 17.41 26.42
C CYS A 10 36.88 17.17 24.91
N PRO A 11 38.07 16.86 24.39
CA PRO A 11 38.40 17.08 22.99
C PRO A 11 37.84 16.00 22.06
N THR A 12 37.74 16.46 20.82
CA THR A 12 37.49 15.80 19.54
C THR A 12 38.27 14.51 19.32
N GLU A 13 37.55 13.56 18.70
CA GLU A 13 37.98 12.51 17.78
C GLU A 13 38.85 11.37 18.35
N ASP A 14 38.23 10.18 18.43
CA ASP A 14 38.95 8.93 18.23
C ASP A 14 38.07 7.99 17.38
N ASP A 15 38.57 7.73 16.17
CA ASP A 15 37.93 7.03 15.07
C ASP A 15 38.43 5.58 15.12
N MET A 16 37.69 4.70 15.82
CA MET A 16 37.97 3.26 15.82
C MET A 16 36.92 2.54 14.98
N ARG A 17 37.08 2.65 13.67
CA ARG A 17 36.60 1.64 12.73
C ARG A 17 37.44 0.37 12.90
N GLU A 18 36.74 -0.77 12.88
CA GLU A 18 37.26 -2.13 12.68
C GLU A 18 37.95 -2.78 13.89
N GLY A 19 37.29 -3.80 14.44
CA GLY A 19 37.81 -4.67 15.48
C GLY A 19 37.06 -6.00 15.45
N ASP A 20 37.58 -6.90 14.62
CA ASP A 20 37.16 -8.24 14.27
C ASP A 20 36.99 -9.20 15.47
N LEU A 21 36.16 -10.22 15.26
CA LEU A 21 35.77 -11.27 16.19
C LEU A 21 36.96 -12.19 16.52
N GLY A 22 37.06 -12.58 17.81
CA GLY A 22 37.98 -13.62 18.25
C GLY A 22 37.30 -14.57 19.23
N ASP A 23 36.78 -15.69 18.70
CA ASP A 23 36.43 -16.86 19.48
C ASP A 23 37.71 -17.52 20.01
N GLY A 24 37.83 -17.61 21.33
CA GLY A 24 38.99 -18.17 22.02
C GLY A 24 38.58 -19.09 23.17
N MET A 25 38.07 -20.27 22.83
CA MET A 25 38.06 -21.43 23.73
C MET A 25 39.51 -21.78 24.10
N GLY A 26 39.86 -21.60 25.37
CA GLY A 26 41.21 -21.91 25.87
C GLY A 26 41.20 -22.23 27.35
N ALA A 27 40.95 -23.50 27.67
CA ALA A 27 41.17 -24.03 29.01
C ALA A 27 42.67 -24.01 29.37
N ARG A 28 43.00 -23.49 30.55
CA ARG A 28 44.15 -23.92 31.37
C ARG A 28 44.02 -23.42 32.81
N SER A 29 43.92 -24.39 33.72
CA SER A 29 44.09 -24.21 35.16
C SER A 29 45.45 -23.59 35.50
N ARG A 30 45.43 -22.58 36.37
CA ARG A 30 46.49 -22.32 37.34
C ARG A 30 45.89 -21.52 38.51
N GLY A 31 45.96 -22.13 39.70
CA GLY A 31 45.56 -21.49 40.94
C GLY A 31 46.48 -20.33 41.29
N HIS A 32 45.88 -19.25 41.77
CA HIS A 32 46.55 -18.25 42.58
C HIS A 32 45.53 -17.72 43.59
N HIS A 33 45.93 -17.70 44.86
CA HIS A 33 45.19 -17.15 45.97
C HIS A 33 45.02 -15.64 45.80
N ASP A 34 43.77 -15.16 45.78
CA ASP A 34 43.46 -13.74 45.95
C ASP A 34 43.18 -13.43 47.42
N HIS A 35 44.10 -12.67 48.00
CA HIS A 35 43.90 -11.91 49.21
C HIS A 35 42.89 -10.78 48.94
N LEU A 36 41.74 -10.81 49.62
CA LEU A 36 40.84 -9.67 49.71
C LEU A 36 41.38 -8.64 50.72
N PRO A 37 41.34 -7.32 50.41
CA PRO A 37 41.75 -6.29 51.33
C PRO A 37 40.69 -6.05 52.41
N GLN A 38 41.13 -6.09 53.67
CA GLN A 38 40.33 -5.84 54.85
C GLN A 38 40.08 -4.34 55.02
N MET A 39 38.90 -3.85 54.63
CA MET A 39 38.41 -2.54 55.09
C MET A 39 37.88 -2.67 56.51
N LYS A 40 38.55 -2.01 57.46
CA LYS A 40 38.06 -1.80 58.84
C LYS A 40 37.04 -0.66 58.83
N SER A 41 35.77 -0.97 59.05
CA SER A 41 34.81 -0.01 59.61
C SER A 41 34.55 -0.34 61.08
N LYS A 42 34.86 0.64 61.94
CA LYS A 42 34.42 0.68 63.33
C LYS A 42 32.91 0.94 63.34
N GLY A 43 32.13 0.11 64.00
CA GLY A 43 30.74 0.48 64.32
C GLY A 43 29.81 -0.68 64.65
N ASN A 44 29.68 -0.94 65.95
CA ASN A 44 28.56 -1.56 66.66
C ASN A 44 28.31 -3.08 66.53
N ASN A 45 28.25 -3.71 67.71
CA ASN A 45 28.18 -5.15 67.94
C ASN A 45 26.77 -5.72 67.68
N GLY A 46 26.71 -6.64 66.72
CA GLY A 46 25.75 -7.73 66.59
C GLY A 46 26.31 -8.71 65.57
N PRO A 47 26.39 -10.04 65.81
CA PRO A 47 27.01 -10.95 64.87
C PRO A 47 26.07 -11.17 63.68
N PHE A 48 26.24 -10.38 62.63
CA PHE A 48 25.59 -10.64 61.35
C PHE A 48 26.35 -11.77 60.65
N SER A 49 25.92 -13.03 60.87
CA SER A 49 26.51 -14.19 60.22
C SER A 49 26.03 -14.25 58.77
N TRP A 50 26.96 -14.16 57.82
CA TRP A 50 26.68 -14.51 56.42
C TRP A 50 26.43 -16.01 56.34
N THR A 51 25.17 -16.42 56.37
CA THR A 51 24.82 -17.80 56.00
C THR A 51 25.03 -17.92 54.50
N SER A 52 26.07 -18.65 54.10
CA SER A 52 26.33 -18.93 52.69
C SER A 52 25.07 -19.52 52.05
N CYS A 53 24.73 -19.05 50.84
CA CYS A 53 23.56 -19.56 50.10
C CYS A 53 23.57 -21.09 50.03
N LYS A 54 24.76 -21.69 49.90
CA LYS A 54 24.97 -23.14 49.92
C LYS A 54 24.59 -23.82 51.24
N ALA A 55 24.80 -23.14 52.37
CA ALA A 55 24.41 -23.65 53.69
C ALA A 55 22.89 -23.54 53.90
N MET A 56 22.24 -22.48 53.43
CA MET A 56 20.77 -22.37 53.47
C MET A 56 20.10 -23.43 52.58
N TYR A 57 20.60 -23.65 51.36
CA TYR A 57 20.10 -24.70 50.46
C TYR A 57 20.31 -26.12 51.02
N ALA A 58 21.34 -26.34 51.84
CA ALA A 58 21.58 -27.64 52.48
C ALA A 58 20.56 -27.92 53.60
N VAL A 59 20.34 -26.95 54.48
CA VAL A 59 19.34 -27.06 55.58
C VAL A 59 17.93 -27.25 55.01
N PHE A 60 17.54 -26.44 54.02
CA PHE A 60 16.23 -26.56 53.38
C PHE A 60 16.02 -27.93 52.70
N ARG A 61 17.09 -28.51 52.15
CA ARG A 61 17.03 -29.85 51.55
C ARG A 61 16.85 -30.93 52.60
N GLU A 62 17.61 -30.88 53.69
CA GLU A 62 17.48 -31.83 54.80
C GLU A 62 16.09 -31.78 55.45
N GLU A 63 15.53 -30.58 55.64
CA GLU A 63 14.16 -30.38 56.15
C GLU A 63 13.11 -30.98 55.19
N LEU A 64 13.25 -30.75 53.88
CA LEU A 64 12.31 -31.25 52.87
C LEU A 64 12.41 -32.78 52.67
N GLU A 65 13.59 -33.35 52.84
CA GLU A 65 13.82 -34.81 52.84
C GLU A 65 13.24 -35.46 54.12
N ALA A 66 13.37 -34.81 55.27
CA ALA A 66 12.79 -35.27 56.54
C ALA A 66 11.25 -35.22 56.53
N GLU A 67 10.65 -34.14 56.02
CA GLU A 67 9.20 -34.02 55.85
C GLU A 67 8.65 -35.07 54.89
N ARG A 68 9.34 -35.31 53.77
CA ARG A 68 8.96 -36.35 52.81
C ARG A 68 9.00 -37.74 53.45
N ALA A 69 10.04 -38.05 54.23
CA ALA A 69 10.16 -39.32 54.94
C ALA A 69 9.02 -39.53 55.97
N ALA A 70 8.73 -38.51 56.78
CA ALA A 70 7.65 -38.55 57.77
C ALA A 70 6.26 -38.70 57.13
N TRP A 71 6.03 -38.05 55.99
CA TRP A 71 4.78 -38.16 55.24
C TRP A 71 4.56 -39.56 54.65
N TRP A 72 5.61 -40.21 54.13
CA TRP A 72 5.54 -41.58 53.63
C TRP A 72 5.28 -42.62 54.73
N GLU A 73 5.89 -42.45 55.90
CA GLU A 73 5.73 -43.36 57.05
C GLU A 73 4.31 -43.29 57.64
N LYS A 74 3.71 -42.09 57.67
CA LYS A 74 2.32 -41.87 58.08
C LYS A 74 1.33 -42.54 57.13
N ARG A 75 1.55 -42.42 55.81
CA ARG A 75 0.66 -43.00 54.77
C ARG A 75 0.66 -44.53 54.76
N GLN A 76 1.79 -45.15 55.10
CA GLN A 76 1.91 -46.62 55.25
C GLN A 76 1.14 -47.15 56.47
N SER A 77 1.09 -46.38 57.56
CA SER A 77 0.42 -46.78 58.80
C SER A 77 -1.12 -46.74 58.70
N GLU A 78 -1.68 -45.90 57.81
CA GLU A 78 -3.12 -45.74 57.56
C GLU A 78 -3.70 -46.80 56.59
N SER A 79 -2.88 -47.73 56.11
CA SER A 79 -3.22 -48.74 55.08
C SER A 79 -3.53 -50.13 55.65
N SER A 80 -3.53 -50.34 56.98
CA SER A 80 -3.65 -51.68 57.59
C SER A 80 -5.08 -52.14 57.93
N SER A 81 -6.14 -51.45 57.49
CA SER A 81 -7.53 -51.93 57.61
C SER A 81 -8.06 -52.40 56.25
N GLU A 82 -8.82 -53.49 56.22
CA GLU A 82 -9.44 -54.04 55.00
C GLU A 82 -10.30 -52.99 54.28
N ASP A 83 -9.72 -52.33 53.27
CA ASP A 83 -10.38 -51.28 52.50
C ASP A 83 -11.42 -51.90 51.54
N THR A 84 -12.68 -51.49 51.69
CA THR A 84 -13.76 -51.83 50.75
C THR A 84 -13.56 -51.11 49.42
N SER A 85 -14.12 -51.63 48.32
CA SER A 85 -14.04 -51.03 46.96
C SER A 85 -14.36 -49.52 46.95
N GLU A 86 -15.34 -49.10 47.74
CA GLU A 86 -15.74 -47.69 47.88
C GLU A 86 -14.73 -46.84 48.68
N GLY A 87 -14.00 -47.46 49.61
CA GLY A 87 -12.89 -46.83 50.33
C GLY A 87 -11.70 -46.55 49.41
N LEU A 88 -11.36 -47.51 48.55
CA LEU A 88 -10.30 -47.34 47.54
C LEU A 88 -10.66 -46.26 46.50
N GLN A 89 -11.92 -46.19 46.07
CA GLN A 89 -12.38 -45.14 45.16
C GLN A 89 -12.29 -43.75 45.79
N ARG A 90 -12.68 -43.59 47.06
CA ARG A 90 -12.53 -42.33 47.80
C ARG A 90 -11.06 -41.94 47.97
N ARG A 91 -10.20 -42.86 48.40
CA ARG A 91 -8.75 -42.59 48.52
C ARG A 91 -8.12 -42.20 47.18
N LEU A 92 -8.52 -42.84 46.08
CA LEU A 92 -8.05 -42.47 44.74
C LEU A 92 -8.50 -41.06 44.35
N GLN A 93 -9.75 -40.70 44.66
CA GLN A 93 -10.26 -39.36 44.42
C GLN A 93 -9.54 -38.31 45.26
N GLU A 94 -9.32 -38.56 46.55
CA GLU A 94 -8.57 -37.69 47.46
C GLU A 94 -7.13 -37.49 46.98
N VAL A 95 -6.43 -38.55 46.56
CA VAL A 95 -5.08 -38.47 45.98
C VAL A 95 -5.10 -37.65 44.68
N THR A 96 -6.15 -37.79 43.87
CA THR A 96 -6.28 -37.05 42.61
C THR A 96 -6.48 -35.55 42.88
N GLU A 97 -7.33 -35.21 43.85
CA GLU A 97 -7.55 -33.82 44.30
C GLU A 97 -6.28 -33.23 44.93
N GLU A 98 -5.54 -34.01 45.74
CA GLU A 98 -4.24 -33.63 46.30
C GLU A 98 -3.20 -33.37 45.20
N VAL A 99 -3.14 -34.21 44.17
CA VAL A 99 -2.25 -34.02 43.01
C VAL A 99 -2.60 -32.75 42.24
N GLU A 100 -3.88 -32.45 42.02
CA GLU A 100 -4.30 -31.21 41.35
C GLU A 100 -3.98 -29.97 42.20
N LEU A 101 -4.19 -30.03 43.52
CA LEU A 101 -3.79 -28.96 44.44
C LEU A 101 -2.28 -28.71 44.37
N LEU A 102 -1.46 -29.75 44.52
CA LEU A 102 0.00 -29.64 44.44
C LEU A 102 0.48 -29.14 43.08
N ARG A 103 -0.20 -29.49 41.97
CA ARG A 103 0.09 -28.93 40.64
C ARG A 103 -0.14 -27.42 40.61
N THR A 104 -1.27 -26.95 41.15
CA THR A 104 -1.53 -25.51 41.21
C THR A 104 -0.55 -24.76 42.12
N GLU A 105 -0.17 -25.35 43.25
CA GLU A 105 0.85 -24.79 44.16
C GLU A 105 2.22 -24.74 43.49
N LEU A 106 2.60 -25.79 42.76
CA LEU A 106 3.85 -25.83 41.98
C LEU A 106 3.86 -24.73 40.91
N GLU A 107 2.76 -24.55 40.18
CA GLU A 107 2.62 -23.52 39.15
C GLU A 107 2.74 -22.10 39.75
N VAL A 108 2.13 -21.86 40.91
CA VAL A 108 2.24 -20.57 41.62
C VAL A 108 3.66 -20.34 42.13
N THR A 109 4.29 -21.35 42.72
CA THR A 109 5.68 -21.23 43.22
C THR A 109 6.68 -21.06 42.08
N HIS A 110 6.44 -21.70 40.94
CA HIS A 110 7.23 -21.52 39.72
C HIS A 110 7.15 -20.08 39.21
N ARG A 111 5.94 -19.53 39.01
CA ARG A 111 5.76 -18.12 38.62
C ARG A 111 6.36 -17.13 39.62
N HIS A 112 6.31 -17.44 40.92
CA HIS A 112 6.97 -16.62 41.95
C HIS A 112 8.49 -16.65 41.82
N LEU A 113 9.06 -17.82 41.56
CA LEU A 113 10.49 -17.96 41.29
C LEU A 113 10.87 -17.18 40.04
N GLU A 114 10.14 -17.30 38.94
CA GLU A 114 10.40 -16.52 37.71
C GLU A 114 10.38 -15.01 37.97
N GLY A 115 9.37 -14.52 38.72
CA GLY A 115 9.29 -13.12 39.13
C GLY A 115 10.50 -12.67 39.96
N LYS A 116 10.97 -13.51 40.91
CA LYS A 116 12.21 -13.24 41.67
C LYS A 116 13.45 -13.22 40.78
N HIS A 117 13.56 -14.13 39.82
CA HIS A 117 14.69 -14.16 38.88
C HIS A 117 14.70 -12.92 37.98
N GLU A 118 13.54 -12.46 37.52
CA GLU A 118 13.42 -11.23 36.73
C GLU A 118 13.83 -9.99 37.55
N ALA A 119 13.31 -9.87 38.78
CA ALA A 119 13.67 -8.78 39.67
C ALA A 119 15.18 -8.74 39.96
N LEU A 120 15.78 -9.91 40.20
CA LEU A 120 17.22 -10.03 40.41
C LEU A 120 18.00 -9.63 39.15
N ARG A 121 17.55 -10.02 37.96
CA ARG A 121 18.18 -9.64 36.69
C ARG A 121 18.18 -8.12 36.49
N ILE A 122 17.07 -7.45 36.80
CA ILE A 122 16.94 -5.98 36.76
C ILE A 122 17.92 -5.33 37.75
N LEU A 123 17.95 -5.79 39.00
CA LEU A 123 18.83 -5.23 40.03
C LEU A 123 20.32 -5.42 39.70
N GLN A 124 20.69 -6.57 39.14
CA GLN A 124 22.05 -6.81 38.65
C GLN A 124 22.39 -5.89 37.48
N GLY A 125 21.47 -5.73 36.52
CA GLY A 125 21.63 -4.80 35.41
C GLY A 125 21.87 -3.36 35.89
N GLN A 126 21.09 -2.91 36.87
CA GLN A 126 21.26 -1.59 37.48
C GLN A 126 22.62 -1.45 38.18
N ALA A 127 23.03 -2.45 38.96
CA ALA A 127 24.31 -2.42 39.65
C ALA A 127 25.52 -2.41 38.69
N ILE A 128 25.40 -3.06 37.52
CA ILE A 128 26.39 -2.99 36.45
C ILE A 128 26.38 -1.59 35.83
N LEU A 129 25.20 -1.04 35.53
CA LEU A 129 25.04 0.30 35.00
C LEU A 129 25.66 1.36 35.90
N ASP A 130 25.44 1.26 37.22
CA ASP A 130 25.93 2.21 38.21
C ASP A 130 27.45 2.31 38.20
N LYS A 131 28.14 1.19 37.93
CA LYS A 131 29.60 1.11 37.79
C LYS A 131 30.11 1.51 36.41
N ALA A 132 29.23 1.64 35.41
CA ALA A 132 29.63 1.99 34.05
C ALA A 132 30.10 3.44 33.94
N THR A 133 30.90 3.71 32.91
CA THR A 133 31.39 5.06 32.61
C THR A 133 30.25 6.02 32.30
N CYS A 134 30.47 7.33 32.52
CA CYS A 134 29.50 8.37 32.17
C CYS A 134 29.10 8.29 30.68
N HIS A 135 30.05 8.02 29.79
CA HIS A 135 29.81 7.86 28.36
C HIS A 135 28.79 6.74 28.06
N THR A 136 28.97 5.56 28.68
CA THR A 136 28.05 4.42 28.52
C THR A 136 26.64 4.76 28.98
N LYS A 137 26.49 5.44 30.14
CA LYS A 137 25.19 5.88 30.67
C LYS A 137 24.48 6.84 29.71
N ILE A 138 25.21 7.81 29.15
CA ILE A 138 24.69 8.76 28.16
C ILE A 138 24.26 8.07 26.87
N LEU A 139 25.04 7.11 26.36
CA LEU A 139 24.68 6.36 25.15
C LEU A 139 23.39 5.56 25.33
N LEU A 140 23.23 4.90 26.48
CA LEU A 140 22.01 4.17 26.81
C LEU A 140 20.80 5.10 26.90
N GLN A 141 20.93 6.23 27.61
CA GLN A 141 19.87 7.23 27.68
C GLN A 141 19.47 7.74 26.28
N LYS A 142 20.45 8.08 25.43
CA LYS A 142 20.18 8.49 24.04
C LYS A 142 19.51 7.38 23.23
N SER A 143 19.83 6.12 23.48
CA SER A 143 19.16 4.99 22.85
C SER A 143 17.71 4.85 23.31
N GLU A 144 17.44 5.00 24.61
CA GLU A 144 16.08 4.97 25.17
C GLU A 144 15.22 6.13 24.63
N GLU A 145 15.79 7.34 24.54
CA GLU A 145 15.11 8.50 23.96
C GLU A 145 14.77 8.27 22.49
N ARG A 146 15.69 7.70 21.70
CA ARG A 146 15.41 7.30 20.31
C ARG A 146 14.32 6.23 20.23
N ASN A 147 14.36 5.22 21.09
CA ASN A 147 13.32 4.18 21.13
C ASN A 147 11.93 4.80 21.44
N LYS A 148 11.85 5.72 22.41
CA LYS A 148 10.61 6.44 22.72
C LYS A 148 10.14 7.33 21.55
N ALA A 149 11.07 7.92 20.80
CA ALA A 149 10.73 8.70 19.61
C ALA A 149 10.16 7.80 18.50
N LEU A 150 10.83 6.68 18.22
CA LEU A 150 10.37 5.69 17.25
C LEU A 150 9.01 5.10 17.64
N GLU A 151 8.78 4.81 18.92
CA GLU A 151 7.48 4.32 19.40
C GLU A 151 6.34 5.32 19.13
N LYS A 152 6.60 6.63 19.30
CA LYS A 152 5.62 7.68 18.96
C LYS A 152 5.36 7.74 17.46
N GLU A 153 6.40 7.63 16.63
CA GLU A 153 6.26 7.61 15.17
C GLU A 153 5.47 6.38 14.72
N VAL A 154 5.76 5.20 15.25
CA VAL A 154 5.01 3.97 14.97
C VAL A 154 3.54 4.14 15.36
N ASN A 155 3.26 4.69 16.55
CA ASN A 155 1.89 4.94 16.99
C ASN A 155 1.17 5.98 16.10
N ALA A 156 1.85 7.03 15.67
CA ALA A 156 1.30 8.04 14.77
C ALA A 156 0.99 7.44 13.38
N LEU A 157 1.91 6.66 12.82
CA LEU A 157 1.73 5.97 11.54
C LEU A 157 0.61 4.93 11.64
N GLN A 158 0.50 4.21 12.75
CA GLN A 158 -0.59 3.26 12.97
C GLN A 158 -1.96 3.96 12.97
N TRP A 159 -2.04 5.14 13.60
CA TRP A 159 -3.23 6.00 13.54
C TRP A 159 -3.52 6.49 12.12
N GLU A 160 -2.50 6.95 11.40
CA GLU A 160 -2.68 7.43 10.03
C GLU A 160 -3.14 6.30 9.08
N ILE A 161 -2.56 5.10 9.21
CA ILE A 161 -2.99 3.92 8.45
C ILE A 161 -4.45 3.59 8.71
N THR A 162 -4.85 3.52 9.99
CA THR A 162 -6.24 3.19 10.36
C THR A 162 -7.22 4.27 9.91
N PHE A 163 -6.87 5.54 10.05
CA PHE A 163 -7.66 6.66 9.54
C PHE A 163 -7.82 6.59 8.02
N ASN A 164 -6.73 6.40 7.29
CA ASN A 164 -6.74 6.30 5.83
C ASN A 164 -7.54 5.08 5.37
N GLN A 165 -7.44 3.93 6.05
CA GLN A 165 -8.27 2.76 5.76
C GLN A 165 -9.77 3.05 5.86
N VAL A 166 -10.20 3.79 6.89
CA VAL A 166 -11.60 4.19 7.04
C VAL A 166 -12.00 5.16 5.93
N GLN A 167 -11.15 6.13 5.59
CA GLN A 167 -11.41 7.06 4.50
C GLN A 167 -11.56 6.36 3.15
N PHE A 168 -10.67 5.43 2.81
CA PHE A 168 -10.76 4.68 1.57
C PHE A 168 -12.04 3.85 1.49
N LYS A 169 -12.42 3.16 2.57
CA LYS A 169 -13.70 2.42 2.64
C LYS A 169 -14.91 3.34 2.43
N ASN A 170 -14.90 4.53 3.00
CA ASN A 170 -16.00 5.50 2.82
C ASN A 170 -16.11 5.96 1.37
N VAL A 171 -14.97 6.26 0.73
CA VAL A 171 -14.92 6.66 -0.69
C VAL A 171 -15.36 5.51 -1.59
N GLU A 172 -14.88 4.29 -1.35
CA GLU A 172 -15.26 3.08 -2.07
C GLU A 172 -16.78 2.82 -1.99
N ASN A 173 -17.35 2.87 -0.78
CA ASN A 173 -18.79 2.73 -0.57
C ASN A 173 -19.59 3.83 -1.29
N SER A 174 -19.14 5.08 -1.25
CA SER A 174 -19.80 6.18 -1.94
C SER A 174 -19.80 6.00 -3.46
N TRP A 175 -18.67 5.57 -4.03
CA TRP A 175 -18.57 5.30 -5.46
C TRP A 175 -19.38 4.08 -5.90
N SER A 176 -19.41 3.02 -5.08
CA SER A 176 -20.25 1.86 -5.33
C SER A 176 -21.73 2.24 -5.46
N LEU A 177 -22.25 3.03 -4.50
CA LEU A 177 -23.65 3.49 -4.53
C LEU A 177 -23.96 4.39 -5.74
N LYS A 178 -23.00 5.25 -6.14
CA LYS A 178 -23.16 6.08 -7.35
C LYS A 178 -23.19 5.22 -8.61
N TYR A 179 -22.32 4.21 -8.67
CA TYR A 179 -22.25 3.29 -9.79
C TYR A 179 -23.55 2.49 -9.92
N GLU A 180 -24.06 1.93 -8.83
CA GLU A 180 -25.35 1.21 -8.79
C GLU A 180 -26.51 2.10 -9.24
N ARG A 181 -26.53 3.37 -8.80
CA ARG A 181 -27.54 4.33 -9.26
C ARG A 181 -27.48 4.56 -10.77
N VAL A 182 -26.29 4.82 -11.31
CA VAL A 182 -26.10 5.04 -12.75
C VAL A 182 -26.47 3.80 -13.56
N LEU A 183 -26.16 2.60 -13.07
CA LEU A 183 -26.61 1.36 -13.70
C LEU A 183 -28.14 1.27 -13.74
N ALA A 184 -28.82 1.56 -12.63
CA ALA A 184 -30.27 1.54 -12.57
C ALA A 184 -30.90 2.59 -13.53
N GLU A 185 -30.34 3.80 -13.59
CA GLU A 185 -30.76 4.85 -14.51
C GLU A 185 -30.54 4.44 -15.97
N ASN A 186 -29.39 3.86 -16.31
CA ASN A 186 -29.12 3.37 -17.66
C ASN A 186 -30.09 2.27 -18.10
N GLU A 187 -30.40 1.31 -17.23
CA GLU A 187 -31.38 0.27 -17.51
C GLU A 187 -32.79 0.86 -17.70
N ALA A 188 -33.17 1.87 -16.91
CA ALA A 188 -34.43 2.57 -17.07
C ALA A 188 -34.51 3.32 -18.41
N LEU A 189 -33.44 4.06 -18.77
CA LEU A 189 -33.34 4.77 -20.05
C LEU A 189 -33.36 3.84 -21.24
N LYS A 190 -32.68 2.69 -21.16
CA LYS A 190 -32.70 1.66 -22.20
C LYS A 190 -34.10 1.13 -22.45
N LYS A 191 -34.84 0.80 -21.38
CA LYS A 191 -36.24 0.36 -21.49
C LYS A 191 -37.14 1.45 -22.09
N ALA A 192 -36.99 2.69 -21.66
CA ALA A 192 -37.75 3.81 -22.20
C ALA A 192 -37.45 4.04 -23.70
N LEU A 193 -36.19 3.89 -24.12
CA LEU A 193 -35.79 3.98 -25.52
C LEU A 193 -36.39 2.85 -26.36
N GLU A 194 -36.35 1.61 -25.87
CA GLU A 194 -36.98 0.45 -26.53
C GLU A 194 -38.49 0.65 -26.71
N GLU A 195 -39.17 1.19 -25.70
CA GLU A 195 -40.58 1.53 -25.79
C GLU A 195 -40.84 2.63 -26.84
N LYS A 196 -40.02 3.69 -26.87
CA LYS A 196 -40.15 4.75 -27.89
C LYS A 196 -39.85 4.26 -29.30
N MET A 197 -38.91 3.34 -29.48
CA MET A 197 -38.67 2.70 -30.77
C MET A 197 -39.88 1.87 -31.22
N ARG A 198 -40.52 1.14 -30.29
CA ARG A 198 -41.74 0.37 -30.57
C ARG A 198 -42.89 1.29 -30.98
N GLU A 199 -43.15 2.35 -30.22
CA GLU A 199 -44.17 3.36 -30.54
C GLU A 199 -43.94 3.99 -31.93
N HIS A 200 -42.70 4.39 -32.23
CA HIS A 200 -42.36 4.96 -33.53
C HIS A 200 -42.58 3.97 -34.68
N GLN A 201 -42.24 2.70 -34.47
CA GLN A 201 -42.45 1.66 -35.47
C GLN A 201 -43.96 1.42 -35.72
N GLU A 202 -44.76 1.40 -34.66
CA GLU A 202 -46.23 1.28 -34.74
C GLU A 202 -46.83 2.45 -35.54
N GLN A 203 -46.48 3.69 -35.17
CA GLN A 203 -46.88 4.90 -35.91
C GLN A 203 -46.44 4.87 -37.38
N ARG A 204 -45.24 4.35 -37.66
CA ARG A 204 -44.74 4.21 -39.03
C ARG A 204 -45.59 3.24 -39.84
N THR A 205 -45.98 2.11 -39.26
CA THR A 205 -46.88 1.14 -39.91
C THR A 205 -48.28 1.68 -40.10
N GLU A 206 -48.82 2.41 -39.13
CA GLU A 206 -50.12 3.06 -39.24
C GLU A 206 -50.13 4.12 -40.34
N ASN A 207 -49.11 4.98 -40.38
CA ASN A 207 -48.96 6.00 -41.42
C ASN A 207 -48.82 5.37 -42.82
N ALA A 208 -48.05 4.29 -42.94
CA ALA A 208 -47.97 3.52 -44.20
C ALA A 208 -49.34 2.97 -44.62
N SER A 209 -50.12 2.42 -43.68
CA SER A 209 -51.47 1.90 -43.94
C SER A 209 -52.46 2.99 -44.33
N LEU A 210 -52.40 4.17 -43.68
CA LEU A 210 -53.23 5.32 -44.01
C LEU A 210 -52.86 5.89 -45.38
N SER A 211 -51.56 6.02 -45.66
CA SER A 211 -51.06 6.43 -46.97
C SER A 211 -51.55 5.50 -48.08
N GLN A 212 -51.54 4.19 -47.85
CA GLN A 212 -52.09 3.20 -48.77
C GLN A 212 -53.60 3.41 -49.00
N LYS A 213 -54.39 3.55 -47.92
CA LYS A 213 -55.83 3.83 -48.01
C LYS A 213 -56.11 5.12 -48.78
N CYS A 214 -55.31 6.17 -48.58
CA CYS A 214 -55.42 7.41 -49.35
C CYS A 214 -55.19 7.17 -50.86
N LEU A 215 -54.18 6.38 -51.23
CA LEU A 215 -53.92 6.03 -52.64
C LEU A 215 -55.05 5.21 -53.25
N GLU A 216 -55.59 4.24 -52.50
CA GLU A 216 -56.75 3.43 -52.92
C GLU A 216 -57.97 4.32 -53.18
N LEU A 217 -58.31 5.22 -52.25
CA LEU A 217 -59.41 6.17 -52.44
C LEU A 217 -59.18 7.11 -53.62
N LEU A 218 -57.96 7.62 -53.80
CA LEU A 218 -57.60 8.47 -54.96
C LEU A 218 -57.76 7.71 -56.28
N SER A 219 -57.47 6.41 -56.31
CA SER A 219 -57.63 5.58 -57.52
C SER A 219 -59.09 5.45 -57.95
N MET A 220 -60.03 5.49 -57.00
CA MET A 220 -61.47 5.39 -57.25
C MET A 220 -62.11 6.69 -57.78
N LEU A 221 -61.45 7.83 -57.61
CA LEU A 221 -61.96 9.13 -58.09
C LEU A 221 -61.83 9.28 -59.62
N SER A 222 -62.64 10.15 -60.23
CA SER A 222 -62.51 10.49 -61.65
C SER A 222 -61.25 11.31 -61.94
N ALA A 223 -60.81 11.33 -63.21
CA ALA A 223 -59.62 12.09 -63.63
C ALA A 223 -59.74 13.61 -63.41
N LYS A 224 -60.97 14.15 -63.38
CA LYS A 224 -61.21 15.56 -63.06
C LYS A 224 -61.01 15.82 -61.57
N GLU A 225 -61.65 15.02 -60.72
CA GLU A 225 -61.55 15.13 -59.26
C GLU A 225 -60.13 14.90 -58.74
N ARG A 226 -59.39 13.94 -59.30
CA ARG A 226 -57.96 13.74 -58.96
C ARG A 226 -57.09 14.96 -59.27
N ARG A 227 -57.33 15.62 -60.41
CA ARG A 227 -56.58 16.82 -60.80
C ARG A 227 -56.91 18.00 -59.88
N ASP A 228 -58.18 18.14 -59.50
CA ASP A 228 -58.60 19.18 -58.58
C ASP A 228 -58.02 18.95 -57.17
N TYR A 229 -57.96 17.70 -56.68
CA TYR A 229 -57.29 17.34 -55.42
C TYR A 229 -55.76 17.54 -55.47
N GLN A 230 -55.10 17.14 -56.54
CA GLN A 230 -53.66 17.39 -56.70
C GLN A 230 -53.33 18.89 -56.73
N ARG A 231 -54.26 19.72 -57.23
CA ARG A 231 -54.11 21.18 -57.26
C ARG A 231 -54.28 21.81 -55.87
N THR A 232 -54.95 21.15 -54.92
CA THR A 232 -55.07 21.61 -53.52
C THR A 232 -54.00 21.05 -52.60
N GLN A 233 -53.24 20.04 -53.01
CA GLN A 233 -52.10 19.56 -52.23
C GLN A 233 -51.04 20.68 -52.13
N PRO A 234 -50.50 20.93 -50.92
CA PRO A 234 -49.31 21.77 -50.80
C PRO A 234 -48.19 21.16 -51.66
N PRO A 235 -47.23 21.96 -52.17
CA PRO A 235 -46.07 21.43 -52.88
C PRO A 235 -45.36 20.49 -51.91
N CYS A 236 -45.63 19.20 -52.04
CA CYS A 236 -44.93 18.18 -51.30
C CYS A 236 -43.56 18.16 -51.93
N SER A 237 -42.67 19.01 -51.42
CA SER A 237 -41.27 19.00 -51.82
C SER A 237 -40.78 17.61 -51.49
N LEU A 238 -40.74 16.78 -52.52
CA LEU A 238 -39.85 15.64 -52.67
C LEU A 238 -38.56 16.00 -51.94
N ARG A 239 -38.40 15.48 -50.71
CA ARG A 239 -37.30 15.74 -49.78
C ARG A 239 -36.32 16.77 -50.32
N THR A 240 -36.67 18.05 -50.22
CA THR A 240 -35.59 19.03 -50.18
C THR A 240 -35.00 18.76 -48.82
N ASP A 241 -33.96 17.92 -48.79
CA ASP A 241 -33.11 17.67 -47.62
C ASP A 241 -32.38 19.00 -47.31
N GLY A 242 -33.14 20.05 -47.04
CA GLY A 242 -32.64 21.21 -46.33
C GLY A 242 -32.17 20.65 -45.01
N SER A 243 -30.88 20.79 -44.73
CA SER A 243 -30.30 20.22 -43.53
C SER A 243 -31.16 20.66 -42.33
N ALA A 244 -31.32 19.83 -41.30
CA ALA A 244 -32.14 20.19 -40.14
C ALA A 244 -31.75 21.58 -39.57
N LEU A 245 -30.47 21.93 -39.69
CA LEU A 245 -29.94 23.27 -39.44
C LEU A 245 -30.60 24.35 -40.32
N GLU A 246 -30.66 24.16 -41.63
CA GLU A 246 -31.29 25.09 -42.58
C GLU A 246 -32.74 25.39 -42.20
N LEU A 247 -33.54 24.35 -41.97
CA LEU A 247 -34.95 24.50 -41.57
C LEU A 247 -35.07 25.20 -40.22
N ALA A 248 -34.22 24.87 -39.25
CA ALA A 248 -34.22 25.50 -37.93
C ALA A 248 -33.80 26.98 -37.99
N VAL A 249 -32.81 27.34 -38.82
CA VAL A 249 -32.37 28.73 -38.95
C VAL A 249 -33.41 29.56 -39.69
N TYR A 250 -33.99 29.03 -40.77
CA TYR A 250 -35.00 29.75 -41.54
C TYR A 250 -36.28 29.94 -40.74
N GLY A 251 -36.72 28.92 -39.99
CA GLY A 251 -37.90 28.99 -39.12
C GLY A 251 -37.75 29.94 -37.92
N ALA A 252 -36.52 30.32 -37.55
CA ALA A 252 -36.26 31.27 -36.47
C ALA A 252 -36.23 32.75 -36.94
N CYS A 253 -36.22 33.04 -38.24
CA CYS A 253 -36.28 34.42 -38.76
C CYS A 253 -37.70 34.96 -38.63
N GLN A 254 -37.89 36.07 -37.89
CA GLN A 254 -39.18 36.75 -37.72
C GLN A 254 -39.42 37.86 -38.77
N CYS A 255 -38.62 37.93 -39.84
CA CYS A 255 -38.82 38.95 -40.87
C CYS A 255 -40.09 38.63 -41.67
N ASN A 256 -41.02 39.59 -41.76
CA ASN A 256 -42.21 39.49 -42.61
C ASN A 256 -41.79 39.46 -44.07
N PHE A 257 -41.92 38.29 -44.72
CA PHE A 257 -41.57 38.11 -46.12
C PHE A 257 -42.74 37.49 -46.88
N ASN A 258 -43.15 38.12 -47.99
CA ASN A 258 -44.38 37.80 -48.72
C ASN A 258 -44.17 36.89 -49.95
N GLY A 259 -43.05 36.17 -50.05
CA GLY A 259 -42.81 35.33 -51.21
C GLY A 259 -41.76 34.26 -50.97
N GLY A 260 -42.19 33.10 -50.48
CA GLY A 260 -41.63 31.74 -50.66
C GLY A 260 -40.15 31.44 -50.36
N GLU A 261 -39.25 32.42 -50.44
CA GLU A 261 -37.82 32.31 -50.25
C GLU A 261 -37.38 32.84 -48.88
N PRO A 262 -36.33 32.27 -48.28
CA PRO A 262 -35.82 32.72 -46.98
C PRO A 262 -35.28 34.15 -47.04
N CYS A 263 -35.59 34.93 -46.00
CA CYS A 263 -35.14 36.31 -45.76
C CYS A 263 -33.59 36.40 -45.84
N SER A 264 -33.02 37.55 -46.24
CA SER A 264 -31.54 37.72 -46.29
C SER A 264 -30.87 37.50 -44.93
N CYS A 265 -31.57 37.86 -43.84
CA CYS A 265 -31.15 37.58 -42.47
C CYS A 265 -31.02 36.07 -42.20
N ALA A 266 -31.97 35.27 -42.67
CA ALA A 266 -32.01 33.82 -42.50
C ALA A 266 -30.89 33.14 -43.30
N ARG A 267 -30.66 33.57 -44.55
CA ARG A 267 -29.56 33.06 -45.37
C ARG A 267 -28.20 33.34 -44.73
N SER A 268 -28.00 34.56 -44.25
CA SER A 268 -26.75 34.98 -43.61
C SER A 268 -26.55 34.26 -42.27
N ALA A 269 -27.60 34.10 -41.47
CA ALA A 269 -27.56 33.35 -40.22
C ALA A 269 -27.28 31.86 -40.46
N TYR A 270 -27.81 31.29 -41.54
CA TYR A 270 -27.55 29.89 -41.90
C TYR A 270 -26.10 29.70 -42.34
N ALA A 271 -25.61 30.56 -43.23
CA ALA A 271 -24.22 30.52 -43.68
C ALA A 271 -23.24 30.66 -42.49
N SER A 272 -23.51 31.59 -41.58
CA SER A 272 -22.69 31.80 -40.37
C SER A 272 -22.73 30.58 -39.44
N ARG A 273 -23.93 30.01 -39.17
CA ARG A 273 -24.06 28.81 -38.32
C ARG A 273 -23.41 27.58 -38.96
N LYS A 274 -23.52 27.43 -40.28
CA LYS A 274 -22.84 26.37 -41.03
C LYS A 274 -21.32 26.50 -40.90
N GLN A 275 -20.78 27.72 -41.05
CA GLN A 275 -19.37 28.00 -40.88
C GLN A 275 -18.89 27.72 -39.45
N VAL A 276 -19.65 28.11 -38.43
CA VAL A 276 -19.32 27.81 -37.02
C VAL A 276 -19.25 26.30 -36.77
N LEU A 277 -20.16 25.51 -37.35
CA LEU A 277 -20.12 24.06 -37.19
C LEU A 277 -18.90 23.45 -37.88
N GLN A 278 -18.54 23.92 -39.07
CA GLN A 278 -17.33 23.48 -39.77
C GLN A 278 -16.07 23.77 -38.94
N LEU A 279 -15.94 25.00 -38.42
CA LEU A 279 -14.81 25.38 -37.58
C LEU A 279 -14.74 24.59 -36.27
N LYS A 280 -15.89 24.25 -35.68
CA LYS A 280 -15.93 23.38 -34.49
C LYS A 280 -15.41 21.98 -34.79
N GLN A 281 -15.82 21.40 -35.92
CA GLN A 281 -15.33 20.09 -36.35
C GLN A 281 -13.82 20.12 -36.62
N GLU A 282 -13.32 21.14 -37.31
CA GLU A 282 -11.89 21.32 -37.54
C GLU A 282 -11.11 21.45 -36.21
N LEU A 283 -11.65 22.20 -35.24
CA LEU A 283 -11.03 22.34 -33.91
C LEU A 283 -10.95 21.00 -33.17
N GLU A 284 -12.02 20.20 -33.19
CA GLU A 284 -12.07 18.87 -32.59
C GLU A 284 -11.04 17.93 -33.24
N GLU A 285 -10.91 17.97 -34.57
CA GLU A 285 -9.89 17.20 -35.28
C GLU A 285 -8.48 17.62 -34.91
N GLN A 286 -8.22 18.93 -34.80
CA GLN A 286 -6.91 19.42 -34.37
C GLN A 286 -6.59 19.03 -32.93
N GLN A 287 -7.59 19.08 -32.04
CA GLN A 287 -7.44 18.64 -30.67
C GLN A 287 -7.11 17.14 -30.60
N LYS A 288 -7.78 16.31 -31.40
CA LYS A 288 -7.46 14.89 -31.52
C LYS A 288 -6.03 14.66 -32.01
N ARG A 289 -5.59 15.36 -33.06
CA ARG A 289 -4.20 15.27 -33.57
C ARG A 289 -3.18 15.68 -32.52
N LYS A 290 -3.49 16.72 -31.73
CA LYS A 290 -2.68 17.17 -30.61
C LYS A 290 -2.56 16.07 -29.54
N GLU A 291 -3.67 15.45 -29.15
CA GLU A 291 -3.69 14.35 -28.19
C GLU A 291 -2.88 13.14 -28.68
N GLU A 292 -3.03 12.76 -29.94
CA GLU A 292 -2.24 11.70 -30.59
C GLU A 292 -0.73 12.03 -30.56
N ALA A 293 -0.36 13.28 -30.83
CA ALA A 293 1.03 13.73 -30.75
C ALA A 293 1.59 13.68 -29.32
N TYR A 294 0.79 13.99 -28.29
CA TYR A 294 1.19 13.83 -26.89
C TYR A 294 1.42 12.37 -26.51
N VAL A 295 0.51 11.47 -26.92
CA VAL A 295 0.66 10.03 -26.69
C VAL A 295 1.91 9.51 -27.38
N MET A 296 2.16 9.93 -28.63
CA MET A 296 3.35 9.55 -29.39
C MET A 296 4.64 10.08 -28.72
N MET A 297 4.65 11.33 -28.26
CA MET A 297 5.77 11.91 -27.52
C MET A 297 6.09 11.10 -26.26
N ASP A 298 5.06 10.70 -25.50
CA ASP A 298 5.25 9.90 -24.29
C ASP A 298 5.77 8.49 -24.61
N ALA A 299 5.26 7.87 -25.68
CA ALA A 299 5.77 6.59 -26.16
C ALA A 299 7.26 6.66 -26.55
N PHE A 300 7.69 7.71 -27.26
CA PHE A 300 9.10 7.94 -27.56
C PHE A 300 9.94 8.17 -26.30
N ARG A 301 9.43 8.96 -25.35
CA ARG A 301 10.09 9.17 -24.04
C ARG A 301 10.31 7.84 -23.33
N ILE A 302 9.28 7.01 -23.21
CA ILE A 302 9.36 5.69 -22.56
C ILE A 302 10.33 4.77 -23.30
N ALA A 303 10.25 4.69 -24.63
CA ALA A 303 11.15 3.86 -25.43
C ALA A 303 12.62 4.28 -25.26
N PHE A 304 12.88 5.59 -25.22
CA PHE A 304 14.21 6.14 -24.98
C PHE A 304 14.73 5.80 -23.58
N GLU A 305 13.89 5.95 -22.55
CA GLU A 305 14.24 5.56 -21.18
C GLU A 305 14.53 4.06 -21.06
N GLN A 306 13.73 3.20 -21.72
CA GLN A 306 13.99 1.76 -21.77
C GLN A 306 15.31 1.44 -22.46
N GLN A 307 15.64 2.14 -23.55
CA GLN A 307 16.90 1.96 -24.25
C GLN A 307 18.09 2.37 -23.38
N LEU A 308 18.00 3.49 -22.65
CA LEU A 308 19.04 3.90 -21.70
C LEU A 308 19.22 2.89 -20.57
N ARG A 309 18.13 2.34 -20.01
CA ARG A 309 18.21 1.29 -18.99
C ARG A 309 18.90 0.04 -19.51
N ARG A 310 18.53 -0.45 -20.70
CA ARG A 310 19.15 -1.64 -21.33
C ARG A 310 20.64 -1.42 -21.60
N VAL A 311 21.02 -0.25 -22.11
CA VAL A 311 22.44 0.08 -22.31
C VAL A 311 23.17 0.14 -20.98
N GLY A 312 22.59 0.77 -19.96
CA GLY A 312 23.15 0.81 -18.60
C GLY A 312 23.36 -0.58 -18.00
N GLU A 313 22.36 -1.46 -18.08
CA GLU A 313 22.43 -2.85 -17.62
C GLU A 313 23.48 -3.66 -18.38
N ASN A 314 23.60 -3.47 -19.70
CA ASN A 314 24.62 -4.13 -20.51
C ASN A 314 26.03 -3.66 -20.15
N VAL A 315 26.22 -2.36 -19.90
CA VAL A 315 27.50 -1.80 -19.43
C VAL A 315 27.86 -2.35 -18.05
N LEU A 316 26.90 -2.45 -17.14
CA LEU A 316 27.10 -3.04 -15.81
C LEU A 316 27.49 -4.53 -15.90
N ARG A 317 26.77 -5.34 -16.69
CA ARG A 317 27.14 -6.75 -16.94
C ARG A 317 28.49 -6.90 -17.61
N GLN A 318 28.85 -5.98 -18.52
CA GLN A 318 30.18 -5.97 -19.14
C GLN A 318 31.26 -5.67 -18.10
N ALA A 319 31.04 -4.71 -17.20
CA ALA A 319 31.98 -4.39 -16.12
C ALA A 319 32.13 -5.52 -15.10
N GLU A 320 31.07 -6.28 -14.81
CA GLU A 320 31.11 -7.46 -13.94
C GLU A 320 31.88 -8.62 -14.58
N THR A 321 31.65 -8.89 -15.87
CA THR A 321 32.40 -9.92 -16.61
C THR A 321 33.88 -9.58 -16.75
N ASP A 322 34.22 -8.28 -16.87
CA ASP A 322 35.61 -7.80 -16.93
C ASP A 322 36.36 -7.94 -15.58
N LYS A 323 35.63 -7.94 -14.44
CA LYS A 323 36.20 -8.20 -13.11
C LYS A 323 36.54 -9.67 -12.88
N HIS A 324 35.89 -10.58 -13.59
CA HIS A 324 36.09 -12.03 -13.45
C HIS A 324 37.04 -12.63 -14.51
N GLN A 325 37.67 -11.80 -15.36
CA GLN A 325 38.56 -12.29 -16.41
C GLN A 325 40.03 -12.35 -15.93
N PRO A 326 40.73 -13.51 -16.03
CA PRO A 326 42.13 -13.63 -15.63
C PRO A 326 43.04 -12.76 -16.50
N HIS A 327 44.08 -12.19 -15.88
CA HIS A 327 44.96 -11.11 -16.35
C HIS A 327 45.67 -11.35 -17.71
N TYR A 328 45.60 -12.56 -18.28
CA TYR A 328 46.22 -12.92 -19.56
C TYR A 328 45.33 -12.65 -20.79
N GLN A 329 44.01 -12.47 -20.67
CA GLN A 329 43.12 -12.22 -21.83
C GLN A 329 42.73 -10.75 -22.04
N ARG A 330 43.08 -9.86 -21.10
CA ARG A 330 42.73 -8.43 -21.15
C ARG A 330 43.47 -7.66 -22.25
N HIS A 331 44.65 -8.14 -22.65
CA HIS A 331 45.54 -7.44 -23.59
C HIS A 331 45.19 -7.65 -25.07
N GLU A 332 44.44 -8.69 -25.42
CA GLU A 332 44.02 -8.97 -26.80
C GLU A 332 42.65 -8.35 -27.15
N ARG A 333 41.68 -8.31 -26.22
CA ARG A 333 40.35 -7.73 -26.49
C ARG A 333 40.34 -6.20 -26.54
N GLY A 334 41.21 -5.53 -25.78
CA GLY A 334 41.32 -4.06 -25.82
C GLY A 334 41.67 -3.52 -27.21
N LYS A 335 42.39 -4.30 -28.04
CA LYS A 335 42.73 -3.93 -29.42
C LYS A 335 41.59 -4.18 -30.42
N LEU A 336 40.73 -5.18 -30.16
CA LEU A 336 39.56 -5.51 -31.00
C LEU A 336 38.38 -4.55 -30.76
N CYS A 337 38.15 -4.10 -29.51
CA CYS A 337 37.05 -3.17 -29.20
C CYS A 337 37.30 -1.74 -29.69
N LEU A 338 38.56 -1.27 -29.73
CA LEU A 338 38.91 0.03 -30.33
C LEU A 338 38.68 0.05 -31.84
N GLY A 339 38.89 -1.07 -32.55
CA GLY A 339 38.60 -1.18 -33.98
C GLY A 339 37.10 -1.23 -34.32
N GLN A 340 36.28 -1.82 -33.45
CA GLN A 340 34.81 -1.90 -33.65
C GLN A 340 34.06 -0.64 -33.22
N MET A 341 34.53 0.12 -32.22
CA MET A 341 33.96 1.45 -31.91
C MET A 341 34.19 2.48 -33.04
N LEU A 342 35.28 2.36 -33.79
CA LEU A 342 35.58 3.22 -34.94
C LEU A 342 34.82 2.81 -36.22
N SER A 343 34.15 1.64 -36.22
CA SER A 343 33.41 1.11 -37.37
C SER A 343 31.88 1.11 -37.16
N CYS A 344 31.39 1.64 -36.04
CA CYS A 344 29.96 1.70 -35.74
C CYS A 344 29.31 2.90 -36.46
N PRO A 345 28.37 2.69 -37.41
CA PRO A 345 27.77 3.78 -38.19
C PRO A 345 26.85 4.71 -37.39
N TYR A 346 26.63 4.44 -36.10
CA TYR A 346 25.80 5.26 -35.20
C TYR A 346 26.56 6.34 -34.43
N ASN A 347 27.87 6.48 -34.62
CA ASN A 347 28.65 7.55 -33.99
C ASN A 347 28.89 8.71 -34.98
N LYS A 348 27.79 9.33 -35.45
CA LYS A 348 27.83 10.68 -36.01
C LYS A 348 27.24 11.65 -34.99
N PRO A 349 28.00 12.66 -34.51
CA PRO A 349 27.48 13.67 -33.62
C PRO A 349 26.52 14.59 -34.38
N TYR A 350 25.32 14.75 -33.84
CA TYR A 350 24.41 15.90 -34.00
C TYR A 350 24.30 16.53 -35.40
N GLN A 351 23.32 16.06 -36.16
CA GLN A 351 22.76 16.83 -37.28
C GLN A 351 21.22 16.72 -37.26
N TRP A 352 20.61 17.29 -36.22
CA TRP A 352 19.17 17.56 -36.18
C TRP A 352 18.96 19.00 -35.71
N LYS A 353 19.15 19.92 -36.66
CA LYS A 353 18.64 21.29 -36.62
C LYS A 353 18.09 21.58 -38.02
N ALA A 354 16.87 22.11 -38.05
CA ALA A 354 15.92 22.17 -39.17
C ALA A 354 15.38 20.76 -39.49
N ASP A 355 14.14 20.40 -39.16
CA ASP A 355 12.94 21.12 -39.58
C ASP A 355 11.93 21.30 -38.43
N LEU A 356 11.73 22.57 -38.10
CA LEU A 356 10.59 23.12 -37.38
C LEU A 356 9.95 24.04 -38.43
N TYR A 357 8.63 23.99 -38.57
CA TYR A 357 7.83 24.91 -39.40
C TYR A 357 7.99 24.77 -40.93
N ASP A 358 7.19 23.88 -41.53
CA ASP A 358 6.40 24.20 -42.73
C ASP A 358 5.42 23.03 -43.00
N GLY A 359 4.12 23.32 -42.96
CA GLY A 359 3.02 22.37 -43.18
C GLY A 359 1.76 22.71 -42.40
#